data_AF-A0A3D6BU61-F1
#
_entry.id   AF-A0A3D6BU61-F1
#
_cell.length_a   1.000
_cell.length_b   1.000
_cell.length_c   1.000
_cell.angle_alpha   90.00
_cell.angle_beta   90.00
_cell.angle_gamma   90.00
#
_symmetry.space_group_name_H-M   'P 1'
#
loop_
_entity.id
_entity.type
_entity.pdbx_description
1 polymer ?
#
loop_
_entity_poly.entity_id
_entity_poly.type
_entity_poly.pdbx_seq_one_letter_code
_entity_poly.pdbx_strand_id
1 'polypeptide(L)'
;MKNNSCIRQQADIEQINRCKKTVSELNESFDYLANGLSLVGNNVRLKILYLLFEEKRLCVCDLSDILEMNISAISQHLRKMKDRNLLETERDAQ
;
A
#
# COMPACT_ATOMS: atom_id res chain seq x y z
N MET A 1 13.39 -7.34 26.95
CA MET A 1 11.93 -7.54 26.82
C MET A 1 11.26 -6.45 27.64
N LYS A 2 10.52 -5.52 27.01
CA LYS A 2 10.04 -4.30 27.67
C LYS A 2 8.92 -4.63 28.67
N ASN A 3 9.07 -4.13 29.90
CA ASN A 3 8.02 -4.07 30.92
C ASN A 3 6.84 -3.23 30.41
N ASN A 4 5.78 -3.89 29.96
CA ASN A 4 4.49 -3.24 29.68
C ASN A 4 3.73 -3.07 31.02
N SER A 5 4.12 -2.12 31.86
CA SER A 5 3.29 -1.75 33.02
C SER A 5 2.17 -0.81 32.56
N CYS A 6 1.06 -1.39 32.13
CA CYS A 6 -0.16 -0.64 31.89
C CYS A 6 -0.64 -0.02 33.22
N ILE A 7 -0.77 1.31 33.29
CA ILE A 7 -1.29 2.02 34.48
C ILE A 7 -2.82 1.97 34.61
N ARG A 8 -3.51 1.14 33.79
CA ARG A 8 -4.98 1.10 33.83
C ARG A 8 -5.42 0.68 35.24
N GLN A 9 -6.33 1.45 35.84
CA GLN A 9 -6.92 1.08 37.12
C GLN A 9 -7.99 -0.02 36.95
N GLN A 10 -8.84 0.11 35.92
CA GLN A 10 -9.82 -0.91 35.54
C GLN A 10 -10.00 -0.93 34.03
N ALA A 11 -10.35 -2.10 33.48
CA ALA A 11 -10.73 -2.21 32.08
C ALA A 11 -12.19 -1.80 31.88
N ASP A 12 -12.44 -0.94 30.89
CA ASP A 12 -13.79 -0.76 30.35
C ASP A 12 -14.12 -1.98 29.47
N ILE A 13 -14.76 -2.98 30.07
CA ILE A 13 -15.10 -4.24 29.40
C ILE A 13 -16.12 -4.00 28.28
N GLU A 14 -17.04 -3.05 28.45
CA GLU A 14 -18.03 -2.75 27.43
C GLU A 14 -17.38 -2.12 26.20
N GLN A 15 -16.49 -1.14 26.39
CA GLN A 15 -15.70 -0.56 25.30
C GLN A 15 -14.87 -1.63 24.59
N ILE A 16 -14.16 -2.48 25.34
CA ILE A 16 -13.33 -3.54 24.75
C ILE A 16 -14.19 -4.49 23.91
N ASN A 17 -15.36 -4.90 24.40
CA ASN A 17 -16.23 -5.80 23.67
C ASN A 17 -16.83 -5.15 22.41
N ARG A 18 -17.22 -3.87 22.49
CA ARG A 18 -17.65 -3.10 21.30
C ARG A 18 -16.51 -3.02 20.28
N CYS A 19 -15.30 -2.68 20.69
CA CYS A 19 -14.13 -2.61 19.81
C CYS A 19 -13.78 -3.97 19.18
N LYS A 20 -13.80 -5.07 19.96
CA LYS A 20 -13.58 -6.42 19.43
C LYS A 20 -14.61 -6.78 18.37
N LYS A 21 -15.88 -6.46 18.60
CA LYS A 21 -16.96 -6.68 17.63
C LYS A 21 -16.70 -5.89 16.34
N THR A 22 -16.42 -4.60 16.45
CA THR A 22 -16.10 -3.75 15.28
C THR A 22 -14.90 -4.29 14.49
N VAL A 23 -13.82 -4.69 15.17
CA VAL A 23 -12.64 -5.25 14.50
C VAL A 23 -12.97 -6.56 13.78
N SER A 24 -13.76 -7.42 14.42
CA SER A 24 -14.20 -8.69 13.82
C SER A 24 -15.11 -8.48 12.61
N GLU A 25 -16.03 -7.52 12.67
CA GLU A 25 -16.97 -7.22 11.57
C GLU A 25 -16.27 -6.62 10.35
N LEU A 26 -15.22 -5.83 10.58
CA LEU A 26 -14.47 -5.15 9.52
C LEU A 26 -13.18 -5.86 9.10
N ASN A 27 -12.93 -7.08 9.60
CA ASN A 27 -11.65 -7.76 9.41
C ASN A 27 -11.26 -7.88 7.92
N GLU A 28 -12.19 -8.28 7.06
CA GLU A 28 -11.95 -8.38 5.61
C GLU A 28 -11.62 -7.02 4.97
N SER A 29 -12.29 -5.95 5.42
CA SER A 29 -12.01 -4.59 4.93
C SER A 29 -10.62 -4.12 5.37
N PHE A 30 -10.22 -4.44 6.61
CA PHE A 30 -8.87 -4.16 7.08
C PHE A 30 -7.82 -4.94 6.30
N ASP A 31 -8.05 -6.24 6.03
CA ASP A 31 -7.13 -7.05 5.24
C ASP A 31 -7.01 -6.51 3.81
N TYR A 32 -8.12 -6.12 3.18
CA TYR A 32 -8.11 -5.51 1.85
C TYR A 32 -7.31 -4.19 1.83
N LEU A 33 -7.63 -3.26 2.74
CA LEU A 33 -6.96 -1.96 2.81
C LEU A 33 -5.48 -2.10 3.19
N ALA A 34 -5.16 -2.94 4.18
CA ALA A 34 -3.78 -3.19 4.60
C ALA A 34 -2.95 -3.78 3.46
N ASN A 35 -3.53 -4.67 2.65
CA ASN A 35 -2.85 -5.21 1.48
C ASN A 35 -2.55 -4.13 0.45
N GLY A 36 -3.50 -3.24 0.15
CA GLY A 36 -3.28 -2.09 -0.73
C GLY A 36 -2.24 -1.11 -0.16
N LEU A 37 -2.37 -0.74 1.11
CA LEU A 37 -1.45 0.17 1.80
C LEU A 37 -0.03 -0.41 1.91
N SER A 38 0.14 -1.71 2.11
CA SER A 38 1.46 -2.36 2.12
C SER A 38 2.20 -2.24 0.77
N LEU A 39 1.43 -2.13 -0.31
CA LEU A 39 1.95 -1.94 -1.65
C LEU A 39 2.36 -0.49 -1.88
N VAL A 40 1.57 0.49 -1.46
CA VAL A 40 1.90 1.92 -1.67
C VAL A 40 2.73 2.53 -0.54
N GLY A 41 2.89 1.85 0.60
CA GLY A 41 3.70 2.31 1.73
C GLY A 41 5.21 2.36 1.46
N ASN A 42 5.64 2.02 0.24
CA ASN A 42 7.01 2.24 -0.22
C ASN A 42 7.09 3.56 -1.01
N ASN A 43 8.09 4.39 -0.70
CA ASN A 43 8.25 5.72 -1.26
C ASN A 43 8.24 5.76 -2.80
N VAL A 44 8.91 4.81 -3.47
CA VAL A 44 8.99 4.77 -4.94
C VAL A 44 7.63 4.38 -5.54
N ARG A 45 6.96 3.35 -5.01
CA ARG A 45 5.63 2.94 -5.48
C ARG A 45 4.58 4.03 -5.26
N LEU A 46 4.67 4.79 -4.17
CA LEU A 46 3.79 5.93 -3.93
C LEU A 46 4.00 7.04 -4.97
N LYS A 47 5.26 7.38 -5.28
CA LYS A 47 5.59 8.36 -6.33
C LYS A 47 5.07 7.92 -7.70
N ILE A 48 5.31 6.66 -8.07
CA ILE A 48 4.79 6.08 -9.33
C ILE A 48 3.26 6.20 -9.38
N LEU A 49 2.56 5.81 -8.30
CA LEU A 49 1.10 5.89 -8.25
C LEU A 49 0.60 7.34 -8.41
N TYR A 50 1.23 8.29 -7.72
CA TYR A 50 0.89 9.70 -7.83
C TYR A 50 1.11 10.24 -9.25
N LEU A 51 2.26 9.95 -9.86
CA LEU A 51 2.55 10.37 -11.23
C LEU A 51 1.55 9.78 -12.24
N LEU A 52 1.17 8.52 -12.08
CA LEU A 52 0.13 7.90 -12.92
C LEU A 52 -1.26 8.48 -12.66
N PHE A 53 -1.57 8.92 -11.45
CA PHE A 53 -2.83 9.59 -11.14
C PHE A 53 -2.94 10.94 -11.87
N GLU A 54 -1.86 11.73 -11.87
CA GLU A 54 -1.77 13.02 -12.55
C GLU A 54 -1.78 12.85 -14.08
N GLU A 55 -0.86 12.03 -14.62
CA GLU A 55 -0.60 11.94 -16.07
C GLU A 55 -1.46 10.90 -16.81
N LYS A 56 -2.22 10.07 -16.09
CA LYS A 56 -3.03 8.93 -16.57
C LYS A 56 -2.25 7.78 -17.19
N ARG A 57 -1.14 8.04 -17.87
CA ARG A 57 -0.28 7.03 -18.52
C ARG A 57 1.15 7.55 -18.62
N LEU A 58 2.12 6.71 -18.26
CA LEU A 58 3.55 7.01 -18.37
C LEU A 58 4.33 5.81 -18.89
N CYS A 59 5.35 6.08 -19.71
CA CYS A 59 6.29 5.05 -20.14
C CYS A 59 7.21 4.65 -18.97
N VAL A 60 7.69 3.41 -18.99
CA VAL A 60 8.70 2.93 -18.02
C VAL A 60 10.01 3.73 -18.11
N CYS A 61 10.36 4.23 -19.31
CA CYS A 61 11.53 5.08 -19.52
C CYS A 61 11.35 6.45 -18.86
N ASP A 62 10.18 7.08 -19.04
CA ASP A 62 9.88 8.37 -18.40
C ASP A 62 9.92 8.26 -16.87
N LEU A 63 9.35 7.19 -16.32
CA LEU A 63 9.42 6.91 -14.88
C LEU A 63 10.86 6.69 -14.40
N SER A 64 11.70 6.07 -15.21
CA SER A 64 13.14 5.89 -14.94
C SER A 64 13.86 7.23 -14.89
N ASP A 65 13.59 8.11 -15.87
CA ASP A 65 14.20 9.44 -15.96
C ASP A 65 13.74 10.37 -14.83
N ILE A 66 12.42 10.41 -14.55
CA ILE A 66 11.84 11.25 -13.49
C ILE A 66 12.31 10.82 -12.10
N LEU A 67 12.42 9.51 -11.85
CA LEU A 67 12.78 8.98 -10.54
C LEU A 67 14.28 8.73 -10.38
N GLU A 68 15.08 9.01 -11.41
CA GLU A 68 16.53 8.79 -11.45
C GLU A 68 16.92 7.34 -11.08
N MET A 69 16.14 6.37 -11.56
CA MET A 69 16.30 4.94 -11.25
C MET A 69 16.37 4.15 -12.53
N ASN A 70 17.22 3.12 -12.58
CA ASN A 70 17.29 2.28 -13.78
C ASN A 70 15.93 1.59 -14.08
N ILE A 71 15.71 1.33 -15.38
CA ILE A 71 14.48 0.72 -15.91
C ILE A 71 14.16 -0.63 -15.23
N SER A 72 15.17 -1.42 -14.85
CA SER A 72 14.96 -2.72 -14.19
C SER A 72 14.34 -2.55 -12.80
N ALA A 73 14.80 -1.57 -12.02
CA ALA A 73 14.25 -1.25 -10.72
C ALA A 73 12.80 -0.74 -10.82
N ILE A 74 12.53 0.17 -11.75
CA ILE A 74 11.16 0.65 -12.04
C ILE A 74 10.27 -0.51 -12.47
N SER A 75 10.73 -1.36 -13.39
CA SER A 75 9.98 -2.54 -13.86
C SER A 75 9.63 -3.49 -12.72
N GLN A 76 10.54 -3.67 -11.74
CA GLN A 76 10.24 -4.48 -10.55
C GLN A 76 9.14 -3.87 -9.69
N HIS A 77 9.13 -2.54 -9.51
CA HIS A 77 8.08 -1.83 -8.79
C HIS A 77 6.73 -1.95 -9.50
N LEU A 78 6.71 -1.69 -10.82
CA LEU A 78 5.50 -1.80 -11.65
C LEU A 78 4.93 -3.22 -11.65
N ARG A 79 5.78 -4.25 -11.76
CA ARG A 79 5.35 -5.65 -11.67
C ARG A 79 4.68 -5.95 -10.34
N LYS A 80 5.29 -5.56 -9.21
CA LYS A 80 4.68 -5.77 -7.88
C LYS A 80 3.33 -5.06 -7.75
N MET A 81 3.18 -3.88 -8.35
CA MET A 81 1.91 -3.13 -8.34
C MET A 81 0.85 -3.76 -9.23
N LYS A 82 1.25 -4.24 -10.42
CA LYS A 82 0.39 -4.99 -11.35
C LYS A 82 -0.10 -6.31 -10.75
N ASP A 83 0.80 -7.08 -10.14
CA ASP A 83 0.49 -8.40 -9.55
C ASP A 83 -0.59 -8.32 -8.45
N ARG A 84 -0.85 -7.11 -7.92
CA ARG A 84 -1.90 -6.83 -6.92
C ARG A 84 -3.04 -5.97 -7.49
N ASN A 85 -3.18 -5.91 -8.81
CA ASN A 85 -4.24 -5.18 -9.52
C ASN A 85 -4.33 -3.68 -9.18
N LEU A 86 -3.22 -3.03 -8.81
CA LEU A 86 -3.22 -1.58 -8.54
C LEU A 86 -3.06 -0.74 -9.81
N LEU A 87 -2.45 -1.31 -10.85
CA LEU A 87 -2.25 -0.66 -12.13
C LEU A 87 -2.43 -1.66 -13.27
N GLU A 88 -2.74 -1.12 -14.43
CA GLU A 88 -2.75 -1.85 -15.69
C GLU A 88 -1.49 -1.50 -16.49
N THR A 89 -1.06 -2.43 -17.33
CA THR A 89 0.10 -2.24 -18.19
C THR A 89 -0.28 -2.61 -19.61
N GLU A 90 -0.09 -1.68 -20.54
CA GLU A 90 -0.21 -1.95 -21.96
C GLU A 90 1.19 -2.14 -22.57
N ARG A 91 1.28 -3.00 -23.57
CA ARG A 91 2.47 -3.13 -24.40
C ARG A 91 2.07 -2.74 -25.81
N ASP A 92 2.49 -1.55 -26.22
CA ASP A 92 2.43 -1.18 -27.62
C ASP A 92 3.63 -1.85 -28.30
N ALA A 93 3.34 -2.91 -29.06
CA ALA A 93 4.32 -3.43 -30.00
C ALA A 93 4.48 -2.39 -31.12
N GLN A 94 5.71 -1.95 -31.36
CA GLN A 94 6.08 -1.35 -32.64
C GLN A 94 6.16 -2.43 -33.71
#